data_AF-A0AAW3UBV1-F1
#
_entry.id   AF-A0AAW3UBV1-F1
#
_cell.length_a   1.000
_cell.length_b   1.000
_cell.length_c   1.000
_cell.angle_alpha   90.00
_cell.angle_beta   90.00
_cell.angle_gamma   90.00
#
_symmetry.space_group_name_H-M   'P 1'
#
loop_
_entity.id
_entity.type
_entity.pdbx_description
1 polymer ?
#
loop_
_entity_poly.entity_id
_entity_poly.type
_entity_poly.pdbx_seq_one_letter_code
_entity_poly.pdbx_strand_id
1 'polypeptide(L)'
;MQERIAAFGPDAGYQAIGDMKAAGATAALPIAYECLRAFITGATRNPVGLATGAAYAGARPPDAEQLSTAILAGAVAGAASYTSDTLVIPAMDRRARAGNLPRFKAIDPKILVPDPPPVVLEVTAEGKRFARPGENTTHTLAELKTQAYDRRQAIANRQSTLDDKSLDTLLLKPVINAGFNSARRSGSAPGLLTPVGQLGLSALAIGGAGILQKALLETSKAVPRTGQMSVPDLLGGEQRLNLFSLALPDKTRRPAQWSDAVHFPLRYLLESGLEALALAKQGFTSATAVSQTVRDLFARHMLSNVIASFGSLGASRMIVAPLRGGSHIRVAGEPVNSLPVVLQQAVQTLFNDTFWNALKVRNGANTAQATRLDNARAALAAEHQRTIARTLEALAEPIDQAIVALSGPTPAQVRAMEEGTRAAPGPGARGRALRTALETLRTEIGTQSLSIATIDAVRTALRDDWRDTFSAVPRDALTQALDDQLKTLKRALQESEELRRWETGRA
;
A
#
# COMPACT_ATOMS: atom_id res chain seq x y z
N MET A 1 11.57 -25.45 38.39
CA MET A 1 10.19 -25.23 37.87
C MET A 1 9.20 -24.95 39.00
N GLN A 2 9.21 -25.71 40.10
CA GLN A 2 8.40 -25.43 41.29
C GLN A 2 8.64 -24.04 41.91
N GLU A 3 9.89 -23.58 42.02
CA GLU A 3 10.19 -22.22 42.53
C GLU A 3 9.64 -21.10 41.63
N ARG A 4 9.60 -21.32 40.30
CA ARG A 4 8.97 -20.41 39.34
C ARG A 4 7.45 -20.37 39.52
N ILE A 5 6.81 -21.53 39.69
CA ILE A 5 5.36 -21.62 39.91
C ILE A 5 4.98 -20.97 41.25
N ALA A 6 5.83 -21.13 42.27
CA ALA A 6 5.65 -20.48 43.58
C ALA A 6 5.85 -18.95 43.52
N ALA A 7 6.78 -18.46 42.69
CA ALA A 7 7.08 -17.03 42.58
C ALA A 7 6.14 -16.25 41.64
N PHE A 8 5.64 -16.89 40.57
CA PHE A 8 4.88 -16.24 39.50
C PHE A 8 3.41 -16.69 39.41
N GLY A 9 3.02 -17.79 40.05
CA GLY A 9 1.70 -18.41 39.90
C GLY A 9 1.64 -19.37 38.69
N PRO A 10 0.58 -20.21 38.59
CA PRO A 10 0.48 -21.25 37.57
C PRO A 10 0.34 -20.71 36.13
N ASP A 11 -0.18 -19.48 35.97
CA ASP A 11 -0.52 -18.91 34.65
C ASP A 11 0.42 -17.79 34.17
N ALA A 12 1.38 -17.34 34.98
CA ALA A 12 2.31 -16.27 34.61
C ALA A 12 3.58 -16.85 33.95
N GLY A 13 3.44 -17.30 32.70
CA GLY A 13 4.54 -17.76 31.89
C GLY A 13 4.69 -16.94 30.63
N TYR A 14 5.68 -16.04 30.57
CA TYR A 14 6.27 -15.69 29.28
C TYR A 14 6.81 -17.00 28.66
N GLN A 15 6.27 -17.36 27.50
CA GLN A 15 6.71 -18.53 26.74
C GLN A 15 8.02 -18.20 26.03
N ALA A 16 9.09 -18.87 26.43
CA ALA A 16 10.38 -18.81 25.76
C ALA A 16 10.29 -19.59 24.44
N ILE A 17 10.03 -18.90 23.34
CA ILE A 17 10.33 -19.36 21.98
C ILE A 17 11.78 -18.92 21.77
N GLY A 18 12.77 -19.81 21.58
CA GLY A 18 14.21 -19.48 21.57
C GLY A 18 14.67 -18.39 20.58
N ASP A 19 15.97 -18.31 20.28
CA ASP A 19 16.52 -17.27 19.39
C ASP A 19 15.75 -17.14 18.08
N MET A 20 15.27 -15.93 17.78
CA MET A 20 14.55 -15.65 16.54
C MET A 20 15.52 -15.62 15.37
N LYS A 21 15.16 -16.26 14.26
CA LYS A 21 15.90 -16.13 13.00
C LYS A 21 15.62 -14.77 12.37
N ALA A 22 16.67 -14.15 11.83
CA ALA A 22 16.53 -12.94 11.05
C ALA A 22 15.75 -13.24 9.76
N ALA A 23 15.04 -12.25 9.22
CA ALA A 23 14.22 -12.43 8.02
C ALA A 23 15.03 -12.88 6.79
N GLY A 24 16.29 -12.43 6.66
CA GLY A 24 17.20 -12.89 5.62
C GLY A 24 16.64 -12.75 4.20
N ALA A 25 16.82 -13.77 3.36
CA ALA A 25 16.41 -13.75 1.95
C ALA A 25 14.90 -13.59 1.73
N THR A 26 14.06 -13.96 2.71
CA THR A 26 12.59 -13.79 2.61
C THR A 26 12.16 -12.33 2.59
N ALA A 27 13.05 -11.40 2.98
CA ALA A 27 12.81 -9.97 2.93
C ALA A 27 13.13 -9.31 1.57
N ALA A 28 13.67 -10.05 0.59
CA ALA A 28 14.15 -9.46 -0.66
C ALA A 28 13.05 -8.71 -1.45
N LEU A 29 11.85 -9.28 -1.52
CA LEU A 29 10.70 -8.65 -2.21
C LEU A 29 10.20 -7.38 -1.50
N PRO A 30 9.96 -7.38 -0.17
CA PRO A 30 9.64 -6.14 0.55
C PRO A 30 10.72 -5.07 0.46
N ILE A 31 12.01 -5.46 0.51
CA ILE A 31 13.14 -4.54 0.34
C ILE A 31 13.08 -3.89 -1.06
N ALA A 32 12.89 -4.69 -2.12
CA ALA A 32 12.78 -4.19 -3.48
C ALA A 32 11.60 -3.23 -3.66
N TYR A 33 10.47 -3.53 -3.02
CA TYR A 33 9.30 -2.65 -3.03
C TYR A 33 9.56 -1.30 -2.36
N GLU A 34 10.15 -1.27 -1.16
CA GLU A 34 10.49 -0.01 -0.47
C GLU A 34 11.59 0.77 -1.23
N CYS A 35 12.50 0.09 -1.93
CA CYS A 35 13.45 0.72 -2.83
C CYS A 35 12.76 1.40 -4.02
N LEU A 36 11.81 0.73 -4.68
CA LEU A 36 11.02 1.31 -5.76
C LEU A 36 10.21 2.52 -5.29
N ARG A 37 9.60 2.42 -4.10
CA ARG A 37 8.87 3.51 -3.46
C ARG A 37 9.78 4.72 -3.21
N ALA A 38 10.98 4.51 -2.69
CA ALA A 38 11.96 5.56 -2.47
C ALA A 38 12.50 6.16 -3.78
N PHE A 39 12.69 5.33 -4.82
CA PHE A 39 13.06 5.80 -6.14
C PHE A 39 12.02 6.78 -6.68
N ILE A 40 10.73 6.39 -6.71
CA ILE A 40 9.65 7.22 -7.23
C ILE A 40 9.53 8.52 -6.42
N THR A 41 9.59 8.43 -5.10
CA THR A 41 9.52 9.61 -4.22
C THR A 41 10.69 10.57 -4.48
N GLY A 42 11.91 10.04 -4.65
CA GLY A 42 13.11 10.84 -4.93
C GLY A 42 13.14 11.42 -6.34
N ALA A 43 12.75 10.64 -7.34
CA ALA A 43 12.80 10.97 -8.76
C ALA A 43 11.76 12.03 -9.17
N THR A 44 10.65 12.14 -8.44
CA THR A 44 9.52 13.01 -8.81
C THR A 44 9.58 14.39 -8.16
N ARG A 45 10.00 14.52 -6.90
CA ARG A 45 9.89 15.80 -6.17
C ARG A 45 10.97 16.82 -6.54
N ASN A 46 12.21 16.58 -6.11
CA ASN A 46 13.31 17.54 -6.26
C ASN A 46 13.76 17.71 -7.72
N PRO A 47 13.92 16.64 -8.54
CA PRO A 47 14.37 16.75 -9.92
C PRO A 47 13.46 17.62 -10.79
N VAL A 48 12.15 17.48 -10.64
CA VAL A 48 11.16 18.24 -11.43
C VAL A 48 11.21 19.72 -11.06
N GLY A 49 11.22 20.05 -9.77
CA GLY A 49 11.37 21.45 -9.32
C GLY A 49 12.70 22.08 -9.75
N LEU A 50 13.81 21.35 -9.63
CA LEU A 50 15.14 21.82 -10.03
C LEU A 50 15.24 22.06 -11.55
N ALA A 51 14.68 21.18 -12.37
CA ALA A 51 14.67 21.33 -13.82
C ALA A 51 13.83 22.54 -14.26
N THR A 52 12.65 22.72 -13.68
CA THR A 52 11.81 23.89 -13.98
C THR A 52 12.43 25.19 -13.50
N GLY A 53 13.01 25.20 -12.29
CA GLY A 53 13.76 26.36 -11.78
C GLY A 53 14.95 26.72 -12.67
N ALA A 54 15.71 25.73 -13.14
CA ALA A 54 16.84 25.95 -14.04
C ALA A 54 16.41 26.50 -15.41
N ALA A 55 15.34 25.95 -16.00
CA ALA A 55 14.79 26.46 -17.27
C ALA A 55 14.28 27.91 -17.13
N TYR A 56 13.61 28.21 -16.02
CA TYR A 56 13.13 29.56 -15.72
C TYR A 56 14.26 30.56 -15.48
N ALA A 57 15.30 30.18 -14.74
CA ALA A 57 16.48 31.01 -14.54
C ALA A 57 17.25 31.23 -15.84
N GLY A 58 17.34 30.22 -16.71
CA GLY A 58 18.00 30.32 -18.01
C GLY A 58 17.29 31.26 -19.01
N ALA A 59 16.01 31.54 -18.79
CA ALA A 59 15.23 32.50 -19.59
C ALA A 59 15.35 33.96 -19.08
N ARG A 60 16.14 34.20 -18.02
CA ARG A 60 16.26 35.50 -17.36
C ARG A 60 17.69 36.03 -17.38
N PRO A 61 17.89 37.35 -17.21
CA PRO A 61 19.21 37.92 -17.05
C PRO A 61 19.97 37.25 -15.88
N PRO A 62 21.30 37.08 -15.98
CA PRO A 62 22.11 36.40 -14.96
C PRO A 62 22.07 37.07 -13.57
N ASP A 63 21.70 38.35 -13.51
CA ASP A 63 21.56 39.14 -12.28
C ASP A 63 20.14 39.14 -11.71
N ALA A 64 19.22 38.36 -12.32
CA ALA A 64 17.83 38.30 -11.90
C ALA A 64 17.68 37.68 -10.51
N GLU A 65 16.66 38.17 -9.80
CA GLU A 65 16.29 37.72 -8.46
C GLU A 65 16.08 36.19 -8.39
N GLN A 66 16.79 35.52 -7.48
CA GLN A 66 16.71 34.06 -7.29
C GLN A 66 15.45 33.60 -6.52
N LEU A 67 14.72 34.52 -5.90
CA LEU A 67 13.56 34.24 -5.06
C LEU A 67 12.38 33.73 -5.89
N SER A 68 12.04 34.41 -6.97
CA SER A 68 10.99 33.97 -7.91
C SER A 68 11.30 32.60 -8.56
N THR A 69 12.59 32.32 -8.82
CA THR A 69 13.03 30.99 -9.27
C THR A 69 12.80 29.91 -8.22
N ALA A 70 13.12 30.20 -6.95
CA ALA A 70 12.91 29.28 -5.84
C ALA A 70 11.41 29.03 -5.57
N ILE A 71 10.56 30.05 -5.69
CA ILE A 71 9.10 29.94 -5.57
C ILE A 71 8.57 29.02 -6.67
N LEU A 72 8.95 29.24 -7.94
CA LEU A 72 8.48 28.40 -9.04
C LEU A 72 8.98 26.95 -8.91
N ALA A 73 10.26 26.76 -8.57
CA ALA A 73 10.84 25.44 -8.35
C ALA A 73 10.13 24.70 -7.20
N GLY A 74 9.87 25.38 -6.08
CA GLY A 74 9.15 24.82 -4.94
C GLY A 74 7.69 24.51 -5.24
N ALA A 75 7.01 25.38 -5.99
CA ALA A 75 5.63 25.17 -6.44
C ALA A 75 5.51 23.93 -7.33
N VAL A 76 6.39 23.79 -8.33
CA VAL A 76 6.36 22.64 -9.23
C VAL A 76 6.83 21.34 -8.55
N ALA A 77 7.84 21.41 -7.68
CA ALA A 77 8.21 20.30 -6.81
C ALA A 77 7.03 19.86 -5.93
N GLY A 78 6.23 20.82 -5.42
CA GLY A 78 5.02 20.56 -4.66
C GLY A 78 3.94 19.86 -5.46
N ALA A 79 3.66 20.30 -6.69
CA ALA A 79 2.72 19.63 -7.57
C ALA A 79 3.15 18.19 -7.88
N ALA A 80 4.43 17.97 -8.19
CA ALA A 80 4.97 16.63 -8.42
C ALA A 80 4.92 15.76 -7.15
N SER A 81 5.20 16.35 -5.98
CA SER A 81 5.07 15.69 -4.68
C SER A 81 3.64 15.26 -4.41
N TYR A 82 2.65 16.11 -4.72
CA TYR A 82 1.24 15.79 -4.56
C TYR A 82 0.85 14.57 -5.41
N THR A 83 1.25 14.55 -6.69
CA THR A 83 1.00 13.39 -7.57
C THR A 83 1.63 12.13 -7.01
N SER A 84 2.88 12.19 -6.53
CA SER A 84 3.56 11.04 -5.94
C SER A 84 2.91 10.58 -4.62
N ASP A 85 2.82 11.47 -3.64
CA ASP A 85 2.41 11.14 -2.26
C ASP A 85 0.91 10.83 -2.14
N THR A 86 0.06 11.43 -2.97
CA THR A 86 -1.40 11.31 -2.85
C THR A 86 -2.00 10.32 -3.86
N LEU A 87 -1.34 10.10 -5.00
CA LEU A 87 -1.88 9.24 -6.06
C LEU A 87 -1.03 7.98 -6.26
N VAL A 88 0.25 8.13 -6.63
CA VAL A 88 1.10 7.01 -7.07
C VAL A 88 1.47 6.08 -5.92
N ILE A 89 1.99 6.62 -4.82
CA ILE A 89 2.44 5.82 -3.67
C ILE A 89 1.25 5.12 -2.99
N PRO A 90 0.09 5.80 -2.73
CA PRO A 90 -1.09 5.11 -2.20
C PRO A 90 -1.64 4.05 -3.15
N ALA A 91 -1.62 4.27 -4.47
CA ALA A 91 -2.02 3.27 -5.44
C ALA A 91 -1.14 2.02 -5.39
N MET A 92 0.18 2.21 -5.39
CA MET A 92 1.14 1.12 -5.21
C MET A 92 0.93 0.39 -3.88
N ASP A 93 0.70 1.12 -2.79
CA ASP A 93 0.43 0.55 -1.47
C ASP A 93 -0.84 -0.32 -1.49
N ARG A 94 -1.90 0.14 -2.15
CA ARG A 94 -3.16 -0.61 -2.30
C ARG A 94 -2.96 -1.87 -3.12
N ARG A 95 -2.24 -1.80 -4.24
CA ARG A 95 -1.92 -2.99 -5.06
C ARG A 95 -1.00 -3.98 -4.34
N ALA A 96 -0.02 -3.47 -3.58
CA ALA A 96 0.86 -4.31 -2.76
C ALA A 96 0.08 -5.05 -1.66
N ARG A 97 -0.88 -4.37 -1.00
CA ARG A 97 -1.76 -5.00 -0.01
C ARG A 97 -2.68 -6.04 -0.63
N ALA A 98 -3.27 -5.75 -1.79
CA ALA A 98 -4.08 -6.71 -2.53
C ALA A 98 -3.30 -7.98 -2.86
N GLY A 99 -2.03 -7.83 -3.28
CA GLY A 99 -1.11 -8.95 -3.50
C GLY A 99 -0.58 -9.62 -2.22
N ASN A 100 -1.00 -9.19 -1.03
CA ASN A 100 -0.51 -9.68 0.27
C ASN A 100 1.02 -9.58 0.45
N LEU A 101 1.60 -8.46 -0.01
CA LEU A 101 3.03 -8.19 0.13
C LEU A 101 3.39 -7.97 1.61
N PRO A 102 4.33 -8.75 2.19
CA PRO A 102 4.81 -8.52 3.56
C PRO A 102 5.49 -7.15 3.67
N ARG A 103 5.45 -6.53 4.86
CA ARG A 103 6.22 -5.31 5.16
C ARG A 103 6.88 -5.38 6.52
N PHE A 104 8.02 -4.71 6.66
CA PHE A 104 8.63 -4.56 7.97
C PHE A 104 7.76 -3.68 8.88
N LYS A 105 7.42 -4.22 10.05
CA LYS A 105 6.71 -3.53 11.11
C LYS A 105 7.54 -3.61 12.39
N ALA A 106 7.84 -2.45 12.98
CA ALA A 106 8.50 -2.38 14.27
C ALA A 106 7.69 -3.14 15.32
N ILE A 107 8.36 -4.01 16.08
CA ILE A 107 7.74 -4.70 17.21
C ILE A 107 7.69 -3.71 18.37
N ASP A 108 6.59 -3.71 19.12
CA ASP A 108 6.44 -2.81 20.27
C ASP A 108 7.62 -3.02 21.25
N PRO A 109 8.36 -1.96 21.63
CA PRO A 109 9.42 -2.05 22.62
C PRO A 109 8.99 -2.69 23.93
N LYS A 110 7.71 -2.61 24.31
CA LYS A 110 7.16 -3.28 25.51
C LYS A 110 7.09 -4.79 25.38
N ILE A 111 6.93 -5.32 24.16
CA ILE A 111 6.98 -6.76 23.89
C ILE A 111 8.43 -7.24 23.95
N LEU A 112 9.37 -6.41 23.46
CA LEU A 112 10.79 -6.72 23.40
C LEU A 112 11.50 -6.59 24.77
N VAL A 113 11.07 -5.64 25.59
CA VAL A 113 11.51 -5.45 26.98
C VAL A 113 10.26 -5.36 27.84
N PRO A 114 9.77 -6.47 28.40
CA PRO A 114 8.61 -6.48 29.29
C PRO A 114 8.90 -5.71 30.59
N ASP A 115 7.85 -5.41 31.34
CA ASP A 115 8.02 -4.78 32.65
C ASP A 115 8.79 -5.74 33.58
N PRO A 116 9.65 -5.20 34.46
CA PRO A 116 10.46 -6.03 35.32
C PRO A 116 9.56 -6.92 36.18
N PRO A 117 9.89 -8.22 36.31
CA PRO A 117 9.11 -9.14 37.10
C PRO A 117 9.11 -8.74 38.59
N PRO A 118 8.07 -9.13 39.37
CA PRO A 118 8.03 -8.89 40.82
C PRO A 118 9.14 -9.63 41.60
N VAL A 119 9.83 -10.57 40.95
CA VAL A 119 10.91 -11.38 41.51
C VAL A 119 12.03 -11.51 40.47
N VAL A 120 13.28 -11.30 40.87
CA VAL A 120 14.46 -11.34 39.99
C VAL A 120 15.24 -12.62 40.26
N LEU A 121 15.78 -13.23 39.19
CA LEU A 121 16.70 -14.36 39.29
C LEU A 121 18.11 -13.84 39.56
N GLU A 122 18.65 -14.14 40.73
CA GLU A 122 20.05 -13.90 41.06
C GLU A 122 20.87 -15.17 40.87
N VAL A 123 22.05 -15.02 40.27
CA VAL A 123 23.04 -16.10 40.17
C VAL A 123 24.11 -15.81 41.22
N THR A 124 24.07 -16.53 42.34
CA THR A 124 25.09 -16.47 43.39
C THR A 124 26.12 -17.58 43.19
N ALA A 125 27.23 -17.54 43.95
CA ALA A 125 28.22 -18.62 43.96
C ALA A 125 27.65 -19.99 44.38
N GLU A 126 26.47 -20.00 45.01
CA GLU A 126 25.78 -21.18 45.53
C GLU A 126 24.68 -21.71 44.60
N GLY A 127 24.29 -20.96 43.56
CA GLY A 127 23.27 -21.36 42.60
C GLY A 127 22.38 -20.23 42.08
N LYS A 128 21.29 -20.59 41.38
CA LYS A 128 20.29 -19.65 40.88
C LYS A 128 19.14 -19.53 41.89
N ARG A 129 18.88 -18.33 42.43
CA ARG A 129 17.79 -18.07 43.38
C ARG A 129 16.85 -16.98 42.89
N PHE A 130 15.55 -17.10 43.15
CA PHE A 130 14.57 -16.06 42.86
C PHE A 130 14.35 -15.19 44.12
N ALA A 131 14.63 -13.89 44.04
CA ALA A 131 14.52 -12.96 45.17
C ALA A 131 13.71 -11.71 44.79
N ARG A 132 12.96 -11.15 45.75
CA ARG A 132 12.21 -9.91 45.53
C ARG A 132 13.16 -8.69 45.49
N PRO A 133 13.00 -7.76 44.54
CA PRO A 133 13.79 -6.54 44.49
C PRO A 133 13.71 -5.76 45.81
N GLY A 134 14.87 -5.40 46.39
CA GLY A 134 14.98 -4.62 47.63
C GLY A 134 14.96 -5.41 48.94
N GLU A 135 14.72 -6.73 48.91
CA GLU A 135 14.63 -7.54 50.15
C GLU A 135 15.95 -8.23 50.52
N ASN A 136 16.88 -8.40 49.56
CA ASN A 136 18.28 -8.86 49.72
C ASN A 136 19.06 -8.82 48.36
N THR A 137 18.64 -7.95 47.44
CA THR A 137 19.08 -7.90 46.03
C THR A 137 19.83 -6.60 45.74
N THR A 138 20.74 -6.59 44.75
CA THR A 138 21.57 -5.42 44.41
C THR A 138 20.81 -4.26 43.77
N HIS A 139 19.56 -4.47 43.34
CA HIS A 139 18.76 -3.49 42.60
C HIS A 139 17.36 -3.31 43.19
N THR A 140 16.92 -2.06 43.30
CA THR A 140 15.55 -1.74 43.68
C THR A 140 14.57 -1.92 42.51
N LEU A 141 13.28 -2.15 42.80
CA LEU A 141 12.25 -2.24 41.76
C LEU A 141 12.14 -0.94 40.94
N ALA A 142 12.43 0.21 41.55
CA ALA A 142 12.49 1.50 40.87
C ALA A 142 13.64 1.56 39.86
N GLU A 143 14.85 1.12 40.24
CA GLU A 143 15.99 1.03 39.32
C GLU A 143 15.74 0.10 38.14
N LEU A 144 15.11 -1.06 38.38
CA LEU A 144 14.76 -2.00 37.31
C LEU A 144 13.73 -1.42 36.33
N LYS A 145 12.78 -0.62 36.84
CA LYS A 145 11.83 0.12 35.99
C LYS A 145 12.53 1.19 35.16
N THR A 146 13.46 1.94 35.75
CA THR A 146 14.25 2.95 35.03
C THR A 146 15.12 2.29 33.97
N GLN A 147 15.80 1.19 34.29
CA GLN A 147 16.62 0.46 33.32
C GLN A 147 15.78 -0.13 32.17
N ALA A 148 14.59 -0.66 32.47
CA ALA A 148 13.65 -1.12 31.44
C ALA A 148 13.17 0.04 30.56
N TYR A 149 12.89 1.20 31.15
CA TYR A 149 12.53 2.41 30.42
C TYR A 149 13.66 2.89 29.48
N ASP A 150 14.89 3.00 29.98
CA ASP A 150 16.05 3.42 29.19
C ASP A 150 16.34 2.45 28.04
N ARG A 151 16.22 1.14 28.29
CA ARG A 151 16.35 0.11 27.25
C ARG A 151 15.25 0.25 26.19
N ARG A 152 14.00 0.47 26.58
CA ARG A 152 12.89 0.71 25.65
C ARG A 152 13.14 1.97 24.81
N GLN A 153 13.65 3.03 25.41
CA GLN A 153 13.98 4.27 24.69
C GLN A 153 15.12 4.05 23.69
N ALA A 154 16.18 3.32 24.07
CA ALA A 154 17.26 2.95 23.16
C ALA A 154 16.75 2.10 21.97
N ILE A 155 15.83 1.17 22.21
CA ILE A 155 15.19 0.35 21.17
C ILE A 155 14.34 1.21 20.25
N ALA A 156 13.50 2.09 20.82
CA ALA A 156 12.67 3.01 20.04
C ALA A 156 13.53 3.94 19.16
N ASN A 157 14.66 4.43 19.68
CA ASN A 157 15.62 5.24 18.93
C ASN A 157 16.25 4.45 17.78
N ARG A 158 16.65 3.20 18.03
CA ARG A 158 17.22 2.31 17.01
C ARG A 158 16.19 1.93 15.94
N GLN A 159 14.96 1.64 16.33
CA GLN A 159 13.84 1.40 15.41
C GLN A 159 13.54 2.64 14.57
N SER A 160 13.51 3.83 15.20
CA SER A 160 13.34 5.12 14.52
C SER A 160 14.45 5.37 13.50
N THR A 161 15.70 5.03 13.83
CA THR A 161 16.85 5.11 12.93
C THR A 161 16.64 4.20 11.72
N LEU A 162 16.33 2.93 11.94
CA LEU A 162 16.11 1.97 10.86
C LEU A 162 14.85 2.26 10.02
N ASP A 163 13.86 2.94 10.60
CA ASP A 163 12.64 3.40 9.90
C ASP A 163 12.82 4.71 9.12
N ASP A 164 14.04 5.25 9.05
CA ASP A 164 14.35 6.52 8.37
C ASP A 164 13.66 7.74 9.02
N LYS A 165 13.42 7.67 10.33
CA LYS A 165 12.78 8.74 11.13
C LYS A 165 13.78 9.51 12.00
N SER A 166 15.02 9.03 12.11
CA SER A 166 16.08 9.68 12.91
C SER A 166 16.82 10.77 12.14
N LEU A 167 17.41 11.73 12.86
CA LEU A 167 18.30 12.74 12.28
C LEU A 167 19.58 12.14 11.66
N ASP A 168 20.12 11.06 12.24
CA ASP A 168 21.35 10.43 11.77
C ASP A 168 21.18 9.79 10.38
N THR A 169 20.02 9.17 10.11
CA THR A 169 19.69 8.69 8.77
C THR A 169 19.41 9.80 7.77
N LEU A 170 18.92 10.96 8.22
CA LEU A 170 18.71 12.13 7.37
C LEU A 170 20.03 12.70 6.86
N LEU A 171 21.16 12.48 7.54
CA LEU A 171 22.49 12.90 7.10
C LEU A 171 23.11 11.96 6.05
N LEU A 172 22.74 10.67 6.05
CA LEU A 172 23.25 9.68 5.09
C LEU A 172 22.85 10.00 3.65
N LYS A 173 21.58 10.37 3.45
CA LYS A 173 21.01 10.68 2.13
C LYS A 173 21.71 11.84 1.40
N PRO A 174 22.00 12.99 2.03
CA PRO A 174 22.74 14.08 1.40
C PRO A 174 24.20 13.74 1.10
N VAL A 175 24.87 12.90 1.90
CA VAL A 175 26.22 12.41 1.58
C VAL A 175 26.20 11.57 0.31
N ILE A 176 25.25 10.64 0.20
CA ILE A 176 25.04 9.82 -1.01
C ILE A 176 24.69 10.72 -2.21
N ASN A 177 23.72 11.63 -2.06
CA ASN A 177 23.33 12.57 -3.10
C ASN A 177 24.48 13.49 -3.55
N ALA A 178 25.36 13.91 -2.62
CA ALA A 178 26.54 14.71 -2.94
C ALA A 178 27.53 13.91 -3.79
N GLY A 179 27.75 12.63 -3.46
CA GLY A 179 28.57 11.72 -4.26
C GLY A 179 28.01 11.47 -5.67
N PHE A 180 26.70 11.25 -5.81
CA PHE A 180 26.08 11.10 -7.13
C PHE A 180 26.09 12.40 -7.94
N ASN A 181 25.88 13.56 -7.30
CA ASN A 181 25.93 14.85 -7.98
C ASN A 181 27.35 15.29 -8.36
N SER A 182 28.37 14.96 -7.55
CA SER A 182 29.77 15.21 -7.91
C SER A 182 30.18 14.33 -9.11
N ALA A 183 29.83 13.05 -9.11
CA ALA A 183 30.05 12.13 -10.23
C ALA A 183 29.31 12.58 -11.51
N ARG A 184 28.07 13.06 -11.39
CA ARG A 184 27.31 13.64 -12.52
C ARG A 184 28.06 14.81 -13.15
N ARG A 185 28.68 15.67 -12.34
CA ARG A 185 29.38 16.89 -12.80
C ARG A 185 30.76 16.64 -13.34
N SER A 186 31.47 15.62 -12.87
CA SER A 186 32.75 15.20 -13.44
C SER A 186 32.59 14.56 -14.82
N GLY A 187 31.43 13.95 -15.09
CA GLY A 187 31.12 13.29 -16.37
C GLY A 187 30.40 14.16 -17.42
N SER A 188 29.86 15.33 -17.04
CA SER A 188 29.07 16.17 -17.95
C SER A 188 29.84 17.40 -18.42
N ALA A 189 30.08 17.51 -19.73
CA ALA A 189 30.55 18.76 -20.34
C ALA A 189 29.48 19.87 -20.19
N PRO A 190 29.85 21.09 -19.76
CA PRO A 190 28.89 22.18 -19.61
C PRO A 190 28.31 22.56 -20.99
N GLY A 191 26.99 22.40 -21.16
CA GLY A 191 26.25 22.84 -22.35
C GLY A 191 25.66 21.76 -23.26
N LEU A 192 25.95 20.46 -23.03
CA LEU A 192 25.58 19.39 -23.96
C LEU A 192 24.29 18.60 -23.63
N LEU A 193 23.63 18.89 -22.50
CA LEU A 193 22.42 18.16 -22.08
C LEU A 193 21.18 19.04 -22.20
N THR A 194 20.21 18.57 -22.97
CA THR A 194 18.86 19.17 -23.05
C THR A 194 18.23 19.26 -21.65
N PRO A 195 17.28 20.18 -21.40
CA PRO A 195 16.56 20.26 -20.13
C PRO A 195 15.94 18.91 -19.70
N VAL A 196 15.49 18.11 -20.67
CA VAL A 196 14.97 16.75 -20.47
C VAL A 196 16.08 15.79 -20.02
N GLY A 197 17.26 15.84 -20.64
CA GLY A 197 18.42 15.04 -20.22
C GLY A 197 18.91 15.40 -18.82
N GLN A 198 18.88 16.68 -18.43
CA GLN A 198 19.21 17.12 -17.08
C GLN A 198 18.19 16.65 -16.04
N LEU A 199 16.89 16.67 -16.39
CA LEU A 199 15.82 16.13 -15.54
C LEU A 199 16.00 14.61 -15.35
N GLY A 200 16.23 13.86 -16.43
CA GLY A 200 16.41 12.41 -16.39
C GLY A 200 17.60 11.98 -15.52
N LEU A 201 18.76 12.63 -15.70
CA LEU A 201 19.95 12.35 -14.87
C LEU A 201 19.75 12.75 -13.41
N SER A 202 19.05 13.86 -13.14
CA SER A 202 18.75 14.29 -11.77
C SER A 202 17.77 13.34 -11.09
N ALA A 203 16.79 12.82 -11.84
CA ALA A 203 15.84 11.81 -11.37
C ALA A 203 16.55 10.48 -11.06
N LEU A 204 17.48 10.04 -11.91
CA LEU A 204 18.28 8.84 -11.66
C LEU A 204 19.23 9.01 -10.48
N ALA A 205 19.89 10.16 -10.34
CA ALA A 205 20.80 10.43 -9.22
C ALA A 205 20.06 10.50 -7.88
N ILE A 206 18.98 11.28 -7.80
CA ILE A 206 18.21 11.48 -6.55
C ILE A 206 17.37 10.23 -6.23
N GLY A 207 16.76 9.61 -7.24
CA GLY A 207 16.04 8.35 -7.09
C GLY A 207 16.97 7.19 -6.71
N GLY A 208 18.13 7.08 -7.36
CA GLY A 208 19.14 6.06 -7.09
C GLY A 208 19.75 6.18 -5.70
N ALA A 209 20.01 7.40 -5.23
CA ALA A 209 20.39 7.64 -3.83
C ALA A 209 19.30 7.18 -2.85
N GLY A 210 18.02 7.40 -3.18
CA GLY A 210 16.88 6.89 -2.42
C GLY A 210 16.82 5.36 -2.36
N ILE A 211 17.11 4.68 -3.48
CA ILE A 211 17.26 3.22 -3.53
C ILE A 211 18.39 2.77 -2.60
N LEU A 212 19.59 3.36 -2.72
CA LEU A 212 20.75 2.94 -1.93
C LEU A 212 20.49 3.09 -0.44
N GLN A 213 19.93 4.23 -0.02
CA GLN A 213 19.56 4.47 1.37
C GLN A 213 18.52 3.46 1.86
N LYS A 214 17.42 3.25 1.12
CA LYS A 214 16.38 2.28 1.54
C LYS A 214 16.86 0.84 1.50
N ALA A 215 17.67 0.46 0.52
CA ALA A 215 18.28 -0.86 0.46
C ALA A 215 19.15 -1.08 1.70
N LEU A 216 19.98 -0.11 2.08
CA LEU A 216 20.80 -0.19 3.29
C LEU A 216 19.93 -0.34 4.55
N LEU A 217 18.90 0.50 4.71
CA LEU A 217 18.03 0.50 5.88
C LEU A 217 17.18 -0.78 5.97
N GLU A 218 16.48 -1.17 4.91
CA GLU A 218 15.63 -2.37 4.94
C GLU A 218 16.45 -3.67 4.97
N THR A 219 17.63 -3.72 4.34
CA THR A 219 18.56 -4.85 4.48
C THR A 219 19.10 -4.92 5.90
N SER A 220 19.41 -3.79 6.54
CA SER A 220 19.86 -3.78 7.93
C SER A 220 18.77 -4.21 8.91
N LYS A 221 17.48 -4.04 8.60
CA LYS A 221 16.38 -4.67 9.35
C LYS A 221 16.36 -6.20 9.20
N ALA A 222 16.80 -6.72 8.05
CA ALA A 222 16.81 -8.15 7.75
C ALA A 222 18.05 -8.91 8.26
N VAL A 223 19.07 -8.21 8.76
CA VAL A 223 20.38 -8.77 9.15
C VAL A 223 20.50 -8.93 10.68
N PRO A 224 21.07 -10.05 11.19
CA PRO A 224 21.20 -10.32 12.63
C PRO A 224 21.87 -9.21 13.44
N ARG A 225 22.97 -8.60 12.95
CA ARG A 225 23.75 -7.61 13.72
C ARG A 225 23.00 -6.30 13.99
N THR A 226 22.14 -5.90 13.05
CA THR A 226 21.51 -4.58 13.04
C THR A 226 20.00 -4.65 13.33
N GLY A 227 19.33 -5.68 12.85
CA GLY A 227 17.88 -5.90 12.98
C GLY A 227 17.47 -6.78 14.16
N GLN A 228 18.43 -7.32 14.93
CA GLN A 228 18.16 -8.08 16.15
C GLN A 228 18.81 -7.43 17.37
N MET A 229 18.30 -7.77 18.54
CA MET A 229 18.85 -7.37 19.83
C MET A 229 18.95 -8.56 20.78
N SER A 230 19.94 -8.52 21.66
CA SER A 230 20.05 -9.44 22.80
C SER A 230 19.18 -8.92 23.93
N VAL A 231 18.27 -9.75 24.43
CA VAL A 231 17.39 -9.47 25.55
C VAL A 231 17.74 -10.42 26.68
N PRO A 232 17.82 -9.96 27.93
CA PRO A 232 17.97 -10.86 29.06
C PRO A 232 16.79 -11.85 29.08
N ASP A 233 17.10 -13.13 29.01
CA ASP A 233 16.14 -14.21 29.21
C ASP A 233 15.78 -14.30 30.69
N LEU A 234 14.54 -14.69 30.97
CA LEU A 234 14.00 -14.88 32.31
C LEU A 234 14.73 -15.98 33.09
N LEU A 235 15.51 -16.83 32.42
CA LEU A 235 16.36 -17.87 33.02
C LEU A 235 17.80 -17.40 33.35
N GLY A 236 18.06 -16.09 33.21
CA GLY A 236 19.37 -15.48 33.47
C GLY A 236 20.36 -15.65 32.30
N GLY A 237 19.85 -15.79 31.08
CA GLY A 237 20.63 -15.85 29.84
C GLY A 237 20.41 -14.63 28.95
N GLU A 238 20.87 -14.69 27.71
CA GLU A 238 20.54 -13.71 26.66
C GLU A 238 19.81 -14.40 25.51
N GLN A 239 18.79 -13.75 24.96
CA GLN A 239 18.00 -14.21 23.82
C GLN A 239 18.01 -13.18 22.70
N ARG A 240 18.20 -13.63 21.46
CA ARG A 240 18.12 -12.76 20.27
C ARG A 240 16.70 -12.62 19.77
N LEU A 241 16.16 -11.41 19.85
CA LEU A 241 14.85 -11.04 19.29
C LEU A 241 14.99 -10.10 18.10
N ASN A 242 14.09 -10.24 17.12
CA ASN A 242 14.02 -9.31 16.00
C ASN A 242 13.43 -7.97 16.46
N LEU A 243 13.97 -6.84 15.97
CA LEU A 243 13.40 -5.50 16.18
C LEU A 243 12.19 -5.24 15.28
N PHE A 244 12.14 -5.93 14.13
CA PHE A 244 11.12 -5.82 13.12
C PHE A 244 10.54 -7.18 12.78
N SER A 245 9.24 -7.23 12.54
CA SER A 245 8.54 -8.40 12.02
C SER A 245 8.11 -8.14 10.57
N LEU A 246 8.12 -9.18 9.74
CA LEU A 246 7.45 -9.14 8.44
C LEU A 246 5.95 -9.33 8.69
N ALA A 247 5.21 -8.21 8.72
CA ALA A 247 3.77 -8.21 8.87
C ALA A 247 3.10 -8.45 7.52
N LEU A 248 2.22 -9.45 7.47
CA LEU A 248 1.33 -9.67 6.34
C LEU A 248 0.06 -8.80 6.48
N PRO A 249 -0.42 -8.18 5.38
CA PRO A 249 -1.74 -7.56 5.33
C PRO A 249 -2.88 -8.53 5.69
N ASP A 250 -2.83 -9.77 5.18
CA ASP A 250 -3.76 -10.85 5.48
C ASP A 250 -3.00 -12.10 5.93
N LYS A 251 -3.22 -12.48 7.20
CA LYS A 251 -2.56 -13.64 7.83
C LYS A 251 -3.09 -14.99 7.34
N THR A 252 -4.28 -15.01 6.72
CA THR A 252 -4.91 -16.24 6.21
C THR A 252 -4.40 -16.63 4.82
N ARG A 253 -3.66 -15.73 4.16
CA ARG A 253 -3.18 -15.89 2.80
C ARG A 253 -1.66 -16.08 2.77
N ARG A 254 -1.21 -16.79 1.74
CA ARG A 254 0.22 -16.92 1.41
C ARG A 254 0.84 -15.53 1.19
N PRO A 255 2.08 -15.28 1.67
CA PRO A 255 2.84 -14.07 1.32
C PRO A 255 3.12 -13.98 -0.18
N ALA A 256 3.15 -12.76 -0.72
CA ALA A 256 3.62 -12.52 -2.08
C ALA A 256 5.04 -13.05 -2.29
N GLN A 257 5.30 -13.73 -3.41
CA GLN A 257 6.62 -14.24 -3.77
C GLN A 257 7.13 -13.63 -5.08
N TRP A 258 8.45 -13.75 -5.33
CA TRP A 258 9.06 -13.35 -6.60
C TRP A 258 8.50 -14.09 -7.81
N SER A 259 8.03 -15.33 -7.64
CA SER A 259 7.33 -16.08 -8.70
C SER A 259 6.04 -15.39 -9.14
N ASP A 260 5.35 -14.75 -8.19
CA ASP A 260 4.15 -13.98 -8.46
C ASP A 260 4.54 -12.66 -9.16
N ALA A 261 5.73 -12.13 -8.82
CA ALA A 261 6.36 -10.95 -9.41
C ALA A 261 6.79 -11.10 -10.90
N VAL A 262 6.86 -12.30 -11.47
CA VAL A 262 7.22 -12.50 -12.89
C VAL A 262 6.17 -11.91 -13.84
N HIS A 263 4.92 -11.77 -13.39
CA HIS A 263 3.85 -11.08 -14.14
C HIS A 263 3.77 -9.57 -13.81
N PHE A 264 4.62 -9.05 -12.92
CA PHE A 264 4.47 -7.71 -12.35
C PHE A 264 4.95 -6.52 -13.20
N PRO A 265 6.05 -6.53 -13.98
CA PRO A 265 6.64 -5.25 -14.39
C PRO A 265 5.72 -4.38 -15.25
N LEU A 266 4.93 -4.97 -16.16
CA LEU A 266 3.92 -4.23 -16.93
C LEU A 266 2.57 -4.18 -16.23
N ARG A 267 2.09 -5.31 -15.69
CA ARG A 267 0.73 -5.40 -15.14
C ARG A 267 0.60 -4.69 -13.79
N TYR A 268 1.57 -4.80 -12.89
CA TYR A 268 1.54 -4.13 -11.60
C TYR A 268 1.70 -2.60 -11.74
N LEU A 269 2.56 -2.13 -12.65
CA LEU A 269 2.68 -0.70 -12.94
C LEU A 269 1.41 -0.16 -13.59
N LEU A 270 0.80 -0.91 -14.52
CA LEU A 270 -0.46 -0.54 -15.15
C LEU A 270 -1.62 -0.54 -14.15
N GLU A 271 -1.74 -1.57 -13.32
CA GLU A 271 -2.75 -1.63 -12.24
C GLU A 271 -2.56 -0.51 -11.21
N SER A 272 -1.30 -0.20 -10.85
CA SER A 272 -1.00 0.94 -10.00
C SER A 272 -1.34 2.27 -10.68
N GLY A 273 -1.13 2.39 -11.99
CA GLY A 273 -1.54 3.55 -12.78
C GLY A 273 -3.05 3.74 -12.84
N LEU A 274 -3.81 2.66 -13.08
CA LEU A 274 -5.27 2.65 -13.06
C LEU A 274 -5.80 2.99 -11.66
N GLU A 275 -5.19 2.44 -10.61
CA GLU A 275 -5.55 2.75 -9.22
C GLU A 275 -5.24 4.21 -8.88
N ALA A 276 -4.13 4.77 -9.37
CA ALA A 276 -3.77 6.18 -9.21
C ALA A 276 -4.76 7.10 -9.95
N LEU A 277 -5.21 6.71 -11.15
CA LEU A 277 -6.24 7.44 -11.89
C LEU A 277 -7.59 7.39 -11.16
N ALA A 278 -7.95 6.23 -10.59
CA ALA A 278 -9.16 6.08 -9.79
C ALA A 278 -9.13 6.98 -8.55
N LEU A 279 -7.98 7.08 -7.87
CA LEU A 279 -7.76 8.03 -6.76
C LEU A 279 -7.88 9.48 -7.24
N ALA A 280 -7.27 9.81 -8.37
CA ALA A 280 -7.32 11.16 -8.94
C ALA A 280 -8.77 11.57 -9.25
N LYS A 281 -9.57 10.67 -9.81
CA LYS A 281 -11.00 10.89 -10.09
C LYS A 281 -11.77 11.28 -8.83
N GLN A 282 -11.44 10.70 -7.67
CA GLN A 282 -12.08 11.05 -6.38
C GLN A 282 -11.78 12.48 -5.90
N GLY A 283 -10.74 13.13 -6.44
CA GLY A 283 -10.50 14.55 -6.23
C GLY A 283 -11.56 15.45 -6.90
N PHE A 284 -12.28 14.93 -7.89
CA PHE A 284 -13.20 15.69 -8.73
C PHE A 284 -14.66 15.21 -8.67
N THR A 285 -15.00 14.30 -7.75
CA THR A 285 -16.36 13.75 -7.64
C THR A 285 -17.38 14.71 -7.02
N SER A 286 -16.93 15.74 -6.30
CA SER A 286 -17.80 16.76 -5.71
C SER A 286 -17.09 18.10 -5.50
N ALA A 287 -17.85 19.19 -5.32
CA ALA A 287 -17.29 20.51 -5.04
C ALA A 287 -16.44 20.54 -3.75
N THR A 288 -16.86 19.80 -2.71
CA THR A 288 -16.08 19.66 -1.47
C THR A 288 -14.81 18.83 -1.70
N ALA A 289 -14.85 17.83 -2.59
CA ALA A 289 -13.68 17.05 -2.97
C ALA A 289 -12.65 17.89 -3.73
N VAL A 290 -13.12 18.72 -4.67
CA VAL A 290 -12.28 19.64 -5.44
C VAL A 290 -11.64 20.67 -4.50
N SER A 291 -12.42 21.31 -3.63
CA SER A 291 -11.91 22.29 -2.66
C SER A 291 -10.84 21.68 -1.75
N GLN A 292 -11.05 20.47 -1.24
CA GLN A 292 -10.04 19.78 -0.42
C GLN A 292 -8.79 19.41 -1.22
N THR A 293 -8.95 18.97 -2.47
CA THR A 293 -7.83 18.63 -3.36
C THR A 293 -6.99 19.87 -3.70
N VAL A 294 -7.65 20.98 -4.04
CA VAL A 294 -7.01 22.28 -4.29
C VAL A 294 -6.30 22.76 -3.03
N ARG A 295 -6.97 22.74 -1.87
CA ARG A 295 -6.34 23.13 -0.59
C ARG A 295 -5.14 22.25 -0.26
N ASP A 296 -5.23 20.95 -0.49
CA ASP A 296 -4.13 20.01 -0.25
C ASP A 296 -2.95 20.28 -1.18
N LEU A 297 -3.21 20.44 -2.48
CA LEU A 297 -2.19 20.78 -3.47
C LEU A 297 -1.50 22.11 -3.12
N PHE A 298 -2.27 23.19 -2.95
CA PHE A 298 -1.71 24.53 -2.75
C PHE A 298 -1.16 24.74 -1.34
N ALA A 299 -1.94 24.47 -0.30
CA ALA A 299 -1.57 24.80 1.07
C ALA A 299 -0.65 23.75 1.70
N ARG A 300 -0.84 22.46 1.40
CA ARG A 300 -0.01 21.40 1.99
C ARG A 300 1.22 21.10 1.14
N HIS A 301 1.09 20.91 -0.17
CA HIS A 301 2.22 20.47 -0.98
C HIS A 301 3.05 21.59 -1.59
N MET A 302 2.43 22.57 -2.27
CA MET A 302 3.15 23.67 -2.90
C MET A 302 3.73 24.63 -1.86
N LEU A 303 2.93 25.15 -0.94
CA LEU A 303 3.40 26.07 0.09
C LEU A 303 4.49 25.44 0.98
N SER A 304 4.33 24.20 1.41
CA SER A 304 5.35 23.52 2.23
C SER A 304 6.65 23.28 1.46
N ASN A 305 6.61 22.98 0.15
CA ASN A 305 7.83 22.88 -0.66
C ASN A 305 8.46 24.24 -0.92
N VAL A 306 7.67 25.30 -1.05
CA VAL A 306 8.18 26.67 -1.13
C VAL A 306 8.89 27.05 0.18
N ILE A 307 8.29 26.78 1.34
CA ILE A 307 8.90 27.01 2.66
C ILE A 307 10.18 26.19 2.84
N ALA A 308 10.17 24.90 2.47
CA ALA A 308 11.34 24.04 2.54
C ALA A 308 12.47 24.51 1.61
N SER A 309 12.12 24.97 0.40
CA SER A 309 13.06 25.56 -0.55
C SER A 309 13.66 26.86 -0.02
N PHE A 310 12.85 27.72 0.62
CA PHE A 310 13.33 28.94 1.27
C PHE A 310 14.27 28.66 2.44
N GLY A 311 13.84 27.82 3.38
CA GLY A 311 14.63 27.46 4.56
C GLY A 311 15.96 26.80 4.17
N SER A 312 15.93 25.93 3.17
CA SER A 312 17.15 25.26 2.67
C SER A 312 18.09 26.19 1.92
N LEU A 313 17.57 27.11 1.10
CA LEU A 313 18.38 28.14 0.45
C LEU A 313 19.06 29.05 1.48
N GLY A 314 18.32 29.52 2.48
CA GLY A 314 18.87 30.34 3.57
C GLY A 314 19.99 29.62 4.33
N ALA A 315 19.72 28.41 4.82
CA ALA A 315 20.69 27.60 5.57
C ALA A 315 21.94 27.29 4.73
N SER A 316 21.78 26.93 3.47
CA SER A 316 22.91 26.60 2.59
C SER A 316 23.83 27.79 2.33
N ARG A 317 23.27 28.99 2.14
CA ARG A 317 24.05 30.21 1.93
C ARG A 317 24.81 30.64 3.19
N MET A 318 24.25 30.42 4.37
CA MET A 318 24.94 30.69 5.63
C MET A 318 26.11 29.72 5.86
N ILE A 319 25.90 28.43 5.63
CA ILE A 319 26.93 27.40 5.88
C ILE A 319 28.11 27.51 4.91
N VAL A 320 27.85 27.90 3.65
CA VAL A 320 28.89 27.98 2.62
C VAL A 320 29.59 29.34 2.55
N ALA A 321 28.99 30.40 3.10
CA ALA A 321 29.58 31.74 3.08
C ALA A 321 31.04 31.81 3.55
N PRO A 322 31.49 31.09 4.60
CA PRO A 322 32.90 31.08 5.00
C PRO A 322 33.85 30.60 3.88
N LEU A 323 33.41 29.64 3.07
CA LEU A 323 34.19 29.12 1.94
C LEU A 323 34.21 30.06 0.72
N ARG A 324 33.40 31.13 0.74
CA ARG A 324 33.34 32.18 -0.28
C ARG A 324 33.81 33.54 0.25
N GLY A 325 34.62 33.55 1.31
CA GLY A 325 35.14 34.79 1.90
C GLY A 325 34.05 35.67 2.53
N GLY A 326 32.97 35.07 3.03
CA GLY A 326 31.83 35.77 3.64
C GLY A 326 30.68 36.06 2.68
N SER A 327 30.83 35.79 1.37
CA SER A 327 29.75 36.00 0.40
C SER A 327 28.66 34.93 0.49
N HIS A 328 27.40 35.37 0.63
CA HIS A 328 26.22 34.51 0.62
C HIS A 328 25.75 34.12 -0.80
N ILE A 329 26.40 34.65 -1.84
CA ILE A 329 26.10 34.38 -3.25
C ILE A 329 27.32 33.79 -3.96
N ARG A 330 27.08 33.18 -5.12
CA ARG A 330 28.16 32.64 -5.95
C ARG A 330 29.09 33.79 -6.37
N VAL A 331 30.41 33.56 -6.30
CA VAL A 331 31.41 34.55 -6.74
C VAL A 331 31.55 34.47 -8.27
N ALA A 332 31.78 35.62 -8.92
CA ALA A 332 31.96 35.66 -10.37
C ALA A 332 33.10 34.73 -10.82
N GLY A 333 32.85 33.91 -11.85
CA GLY A 333 33.82 32.93 -12.36
C GLY A 333 33.95 31.63 -11.54
N GLU A 334 33.16 31.43 -10.46
CA GLU A 334 33.22 30.22 -9.66
C GLU A 334 32.78 28.97 -10.48
N PRO A 335 33.66 27.95 -10.64
CA PRO A 335 33.35 26.80 -11.46
C PRO A 335 32.24 25.93 -10.83
N VAL A 336 31.42 25.28 -11.67
CA VAL A 336 30.21 24.54 -11.23
C VAL A 336 30.55 23.30 -10.38
N ASN A 337 31.79 22.83 -10.42
CA ASN A 337 32.33 21.73 -9.63
C ASN A 337 33.16 22.19 -8.41
N SER A 338 33.18 23.49 -8.07
CA SER A 338 33.89 23.99 -6.89
C SER A 338 33.36 23.36 -5.60
N LEU A 339 34.24 23.19 -4.60
CA LEU A 339 33.86 22.69 -3.27
C LEU A 339 32.71 23.49 -2.64
N PRO A 340 32.68 24.85 -2.67
CA PRO A 340 31.57 25.62 -2.12
C PRO A 340 30.25 25.36 -2.87
N VAL A 341 30.26 25.21 -4.20
CA VAL A 341 29.05 24.91 -4.98
C VAL A 341 28.52 23.50 -4.69
N VAL A 342 29.40 22.51 -4.57
CA VAL A 342 29.00 21.12 -4.23
C VAL A 342 28.47 21.06 -2.81
N LEU A 343 29.17 21.69 -1.85
CA LEU A 343 28.74 21.75 -0.46
C LEU A 343 27.39 22.47 -0.31
N GLN A 344 27.18 23.59 -1.00
CA GLN A 344 25.93 24.33 -0.93
C GLN A 344 24.75 23.47 -1.36
N GLN A 345 24.91 22.68 -2.41
CA GLN A 345 23.86 21.78 -2.88
C GLN A 345 23.60 20.59 -1.96
N ALA A 346 24.66 20.03 -1.37
CA ALA A 346 24.53 18.97 -0.37
C ALA A 346 23.73 19.47 0.84
N VAL A 347 24.10 20.65 1.36
CA VAL A 347 23.43 21.32 2.47
C VAL A 347 22.00 21.70 2.10
N GLN A 348 21.77 22.30 0.93
CA GLN A 348 20.43 22.65 0.49
C GLN A 348 19.53 21.41 0.35
N THR A 349 20.06 20.29 -0.15
CA THR A 349 19.31 19.03 -0.25
C THR A 349 18.97 18.46 1.13
N LEU A 350 19.95 18.45 2.05
CA LEU A 350 19.75 18.03 3.45
C LEU A 350 18.63 18.83 4.10
N PHE A 351 18.74 20.15 4.13
CA PHE A 351 17.78 21.00 4.81
C PHE A 351 16.41 20.96 4.13
N ASN A 352 16.34 20.87 2.81
CA ASN A 352 15.06 20.73 2.10
C ASN A 352 14.34 19.44 2.49
N ASP A 353 15.06 18.33 2.59
CA ASP A 353 14.50 17.05 3.04
C ASP A 353 14.10 17.08 4.53
N THR A 354 14.90 17.68 5.41
CA THR A 354 14.58 17.83 6.84
C THR A 354 13.34 18.70 7.04
N PHE A 355 13.28 19.88 6.42
CA PHE A 355 12.12 20.77 6.51
C PHE A 355 10.88 20.10 5.94
N TRP A 356 11.00 19.43 4.79
CA TRP A 356 9.90 18.71 4.19
C TRP A 356 9.37 17.59 5.08
N ASN A 357 10.25 16.76 5.65
CA ASN A 357 9.85 15.67 6.53
C ASN A 357 9.20 16.20 7.82
N ALA A 358 9.72 17.28 8.40
CA ALA A 358 9.11 17.94 9.55
C ALA A 358 7.71 18.51 9.23
N LEU A 359 7.57 19.16 8.07
CA LEU A 359 6.27 19.67 7.60
C LEU A 359 5.29 18.55 7.31
N LYS A 360 5.75 17.43 6.74
CA LYS A 360 4.93 16.22 6.55
C LYS A 360 4.43 15.66 7.87
N VAL A 361 5.30 15.52 8.88
CA VAL A 361 4.91 15.02 10.21
C VAL A 361 3.85 15.93 10.84
N ARG A 362 4.03 17.26 10.76
CA ARG A 362 3.05 18.22 11.26
C ARG A 362 1.71 18.16 10.53
N ASN A 363 1.75 18.01 9.20
CA ASN A 363 0.55 18.11 8.35
C ASN A 363 -0.25 16.80 8.28
N GLY A 364 0.33 15.68 8.73
CA GLY A 364 -0.26 14.35 8.70
C GLY A 364 -0.39 13.76 7.29
N ALA A 365 -0.74 12.48 7.21
CA ALA A 365 -1.05 11.82 5.94
C ALA A 365 -2.48 12.17 5.48
N ASN A 366 -2.65 12.61 4.23
CA ASN A 366 -3.98 12.84 3.67
C ASN A 366 -4.54 11.54 3.08
N THR A 367 -5.50 10.92 3.76
CA THR A 367 -6.15 9.69 3.29
C THR A 367 -7.52 9.94 2.64
N ALA A 368 -7.96 11.20 2.51
CA ALA A 368 -9.31 11.53 2.09
C ALA A 368 -9.70 10.94 0.72
N GLN A 369 -8.80 10.99 -0.27
CA GLN A 369 -9.06 10.41 -1.59
C GLN A 369 -9.13 8.88 -1.56
N ALA A 370 -8.28 8.24 -0.75
CA ALA A 370 -8.30 6.79 -0.56
C ALA A 370 -9.60 6.34 0.11
N THR A 371 -10.02 7.01 1.18
CA THR A 371 -11.27 6.72 1.89
C THR A 371 -12.49 6.94 1.00
N ARG A 372 -12.51 7.98 0.16
CA ARG A 372 -13.58 8.17 -0.83
C ARG A 372 -13.64 7.06 -1.85
N LEU A 373 -12.49 6.60 -2.33
CA LEU A 373 -12.43 5.47 -3.27
C LEU A 373 -12.95 4.19 -2.61
N ASP A 374 -12.59 3.94 -1.35
CA ASP A 374 -13.05 2.79 -0.58
C ASP A 374 -14.57 2.83 -0.38
N ASN A 375 -15.10 3.99 0.01
CA ASN A 375 -16.54 4.19 0.17
C ASN A 375 -17.30 4.03 -1.16
N ALA A 376 -16.75 4.54 -2.27
CA ALA A 376 -17.36 4.39 -3.59
C ALA A 376 -17.40 2.92 -4.03
N ARG A 377 -16.33 2.16 -3.78
CA ARG A 377 -16.29 0.71 -4.08
C ARG A 377 -17.21 -0.09 -3.18
N ALA A 378 -17.27 0.23 -1.89
CA ALA A 378 -18.21 -0.38 -0.97
C ALA A 378 -19.67 -0.11 -1.38
N ALA A 379 -19.97 1.12 -1.84
CA ALA A 379 -21.29 1.47 -2.36
C ALA A 379 -21.63 0.69 -3.64
N LEU A 380 -20.69 0.56 -4.59
CA LEU A 380 -20.86 -0.24 -5.80
C LEU A 380 -21.06 -1.73 -5.46
N ALA A 381 -20.25 -2.29 -4.55
CA ALA A 381 -20.42 -3.67 -4.10
C ALA A 381 -21.81 -3.90 -3.48
N ALA A 382 -22.28 -2.97 -2.65
CA ALA A 382 -23.63 -3.02 -2.08
C ALA A 382 -24.72 -2.87 -3.14
N GLU A 383 -24.51 -2.07 -4.19
CA GLU A 383 -25.42 -1.93 -5.32
C GLU A 383 -25.52 -3.22 -6.14
N HIS A 384 -24.38 -3.86 -6.44
CA HIS A 384 -24.37 -5.16 -7.12
C HIS A 384 -25.08 -6.22 -6.26
N GLN A 385 -24.83 -6.27 -4.95
CA GLN A 385 -25.52 -7.20 -4.05
C GLN A 385 -27.03 -6.97 -4.02
N ARG A 386 -27.49 -5.71 -3.97
CA ARG A 386 -28.93 -5.39 -4.04
C ARG A 386 -29.53 -5.76 -5.40
N THR A 387 -28.81 -5.51 -6.49
CA THR A 387 -29.25 -5.87 -7.84
C THR A 387 -29.39 -7.39 -7.96
N ILE A 388 -28.39 -8.14 -7.50
CA ILE A 388 -28.42 -9.61 -7.45
C ILE A 388 -29.65 -10.05 -6.65
N ALA A 389 -29.81 -9.61 -5.40
CA ALA A 389 -30.95 -10.00 -4.55
C ALA A 389 -32.31 -9.72 -5.21
N ARG A 390 -32.50 -8.50 -5.77
CA ARG A 390 -33.74 -8.13 -6.46
C ARG A 390 -34.00 -8.98 -7.70
N THR A 391 -32.96 -9.23 -8.52
CA THR A 391 -33.11 -10.09 -9.71
C THR A 391 -33.41 -11.53 -9.33
N LEU A 392 -32.86 -12.04 -8.22
CA LEU A 392 -33.15 -13.37 -7.71
C LEU A 392 -34.59 -13.51 -7.21
N GLU A 393 -35.09 -12.52 -6.46
CA GLU A 393 -36.50 -12.46 -6.05
C GLU A 393 -37.43 -12.38 -7.26
N ALA A 394 -37.10 -11.56 -8.26
CA ALA A 394 -37.88 -11.43 -9.49
C ALA A 394 -37.83 -12.68 -10.38
N LEU A 395 -36.81 -13.52 -10.24
CA LEU A 395 -36.63 -14.76 -11.02
C LEU A 395 -37.32 -15.98 -10.38
N ALA A 396 -37.62 -15.96 -9.09
CA ALA A 396 -38.19 -17.12 -8.39
C ALA A 396 -39.53 -17.57 -9.00
N GLU A 397 -40.48 -16.63 -9.15
CA GLU A 397 -41.82 -16.93 -9.69
C GLU A 397 -41.78 -17.32 -11.18
N PRO A 398 -41.08 -16.60 -12.08
CA PRO A 398 -40.95 -17.01 -13.49
C PRO A 398 -40.26 -18.37 -13.68
N ILE A 399 -39.28 -18.71 -12.85
CA ILE A 399 -38.60 -20.02 -12.90
C ILE A 399 -39.58 -21.13 -12.51
N ASP A 400 -40.34 -20.96 -11.42
CA ASP A 400 -41.32 -21.95 -10.98
C ASP A 400 -42.45 -22.11 -12.01
N GLN A 401 -42.95 -21.02 -12.60
CA GLN A 401 -43.93 -21.07 -13.68
C GLN A 401 -43.39 -21.76 -14.94
N ALA A 402 -42.15 -21.49 -15.33
CA ALA A 402 -41.52 -22.15 -16.47
C ALA A 402 -41.28 -23.65 -16.23
N ILE A 403 -40.87 -24.05 -15.01
CA ILE A 403 -40.73 -25.46 -14.65
C ILE A 403 -42.09 -26.16 -14.71
N VAL A 404 -43.16 -25.54 -14.19
CA VAL A 404 -44.52 -26.11 -14.24
C VAL A 404 -45.00 -26.25 -15.69
N ALA A 405 -44.80 -25.23 -16.53
CA ALA A 405 -45.16 -25.28 -17.95
C ALA A 405 -44.40 -26.39 -18.71
N LEU A 406 -43.15 -26.64 -18.32
CA LEU A 406 -42.28 -27.68 -18.90
C LEU A 406 -42.48 -29.06 -18.26
N SER A 407 -43.31 -29.21 -17.22
CA SER A 407 -43.49 -30.50 -16.50
C SER A 407 -44.56 -31.41 -17.13
N GLY A 408 -45.25 -30.97 -18.18
CA GLY A 408 -46.33 -31.73 -18.80
C GLY A 408 -47.60 -31.82 -17.92
N PRO A 409 -48.68 -32.48 -18.40
CA PRO A 409 -49.96 -32.48 -17.70
C PRO A 409 -49.87 -33.19 -16.35
N THR A 410 -50.42 -32.55 -15.32
CA THR A 410 -50.52 -33.11 -13.96
C THR A 410 -51.41 -34.36 -13.92
N PRO A 411 -51.28 -35.26 -12.93
CA PRO A 411 -52.12 -36.46 -12.82
C PRO A 411 -53.63 -36.19 -12.76
N ALA A 412 -54.03 -34.99 -12.37
CA ALA A 412 -55.42 -34.52 -12.41
C ALA A 412 -55.86 -34.11 -13.82
N GLN A 413 -54.97 -33.49 -14.61
CA GLN A 413 -55.20 -33.20 -16.02
C GLN A 413 -55.17 -34.47 -16.88
N VAL A 414 -54.37 -35.46 -16.52
CA VAL A 414 -54.40 -36.81 -17.15
C VAL A 414 -55.73 -37.52 -16.89
N ARG A 415 -56.38 -37.29 -15.74
CA ARG A 415 -57.74 -37.79 -15.47
C ARG A 415 -58.82 -37.02 -16.24
N ALA A 416 -58.71 -35.71 -16.36
CA ALA A 416 -59.57 -34.92 -17.26
C ALA A 416 -59.32 -35.20 -18.76
N MET A 417 -58.13 -35.74 -19.11
CA MET A 417 -57.77 -36.20 -20.47
C MET A 417 -58.47 -37.51 -20.85
N GLU A 418 -58.87 -38.35 -19.90
CA GLU A 418 -59.71 -39.54 -20.19
C GLU A 418 -61.12 -39.14 -20.69
N GLU A 419 -61.53 -37.88 -20.50
CA GLU A 419 -62.83 -37.33 -20.94
C GLU A 419 -62.79 -36.64 -22.33
N GLY A 420 -61.68 -36.75 -23.08
CA GLY A 420 -61.71 -36.55 -24.55
C GLY A 420 -61.09 -35.27 -25.12
N THR A 421 -60.12 -34.64 -24.45
CA THR A 421 -59.40 -33.47 -25.01
C THR A 421 -57.98 -33.86 -25.46
N ARG A 422 -57.62 -33.59 -26.72
CA ARG A 422 -56.30 -33.93 -27.32
C ARG A 422 -55.17 -33.23 -26.55
N ALA A 423 -54.19 -34.02 -26.08
CA ALA A 423 -53.03 -33.53 -25.34
C ALA A 423 -52.09 -32.67 -26.20
N ALA A 424 -51.56 -31.59 -25.62
CA ALA A 424 -50.37 -30.93 -26.13
C ALA A 424 -49.18 -31.90 -26.04
N PRO A 425 -48.31 -31.99 -27.06
CA PRO A 425 -47.14 -32.85 -27.00
C PRO A 425 -46.26 -32.48 -25.80
N GLY A 426 -45.77 -33.49 -25.09
CA GLY A 426 -44.87 -33.30 -23.96
C GLY A 426 -43.56 -32.60 -24.37
N PRO A 427 -42.82 -32.04 -23.40
CA PRO A 427 -41.58 -31.31 -23.69
C PRO A 427 -40.59 -32.21 -24.45
N GLY A 428 -40.09 -31.71 -25.59
CA GLY A 428 -39.05 -32.38 -26.37
C GLY A 428 -37.74 -32.58 -25.60
N ALA A 429 -36.73 -33.19 -26.22
CA ALA A 429 -35.42 -33.38 -25.60
C ALA A 429 -34.77 -32.05 -25.11
N ARG A 430 -35.04 -30.94 -25.80
CA ARG A 430 -34.56 -29.59 -25.43
C ARG A 430 -35.38 -28.94 -24.32
N GLY A 431 -36.71 -29.05 -24.34
CA GLY A 431 -37.55 -28.64 -23.20
C GLY A 431 -37.21 -29.39 -21.90
N ARG A 432 -36.80 -30.68 -21.99
CA ARG A 432 -36.24 -31.44 -20.86
C ARG A 432 -34.90 -30.88 -20.39
N ALA A 433 -34.01 -30.49 -21.31
CA ALA A 433 -32.73 -29.87 -20.96
C ALA A 433 -32.91 -28.47 -20.32
N LEU A 434 -33.86 -27.67 -20.81
CA LEU A 434 -34.23 -26.39 -20.23
C LEU A 434 -34.79 -26.56 -18.81
N ARG A 435 -35.68 -27.54 -18.61
CA ARG A 435 -36.20 -27.87 -17.27
C ARG A 435 -35.08 -28.24 -16.30
N THR A 436 -34.17 -29.12 -16.70
CA THR A 436 -33.03 -29.51 -15.83
C THR A 436 -32.13 -28.32 -15.50
N ALA A 437 -31.87 -27.43 -16.47
CA ALA A 437 -31.09 -26.21 -16.24
C ALA A 437 -31.80 -25.23 -15.28
N LEU A 438 -33.13 -25.07 -15.40
CA LEU A 438 -33.95 -24.24 -14.50
C LEU A 438 -34.04 -24.84 -13.09
N GLU A 439 -34.18 -26.16 -12.96
CA GLU A 439 -34.14 -26.88 -11.68
C GLU A 439 -32.78 -26.69 -11.00
N THR A 440 -31.68 -26.81 -11.75
CA THR A 440 -30.32 -26.55 -11.24
C THR A 440 -30.18 -25.11 -10.77
N LEU A 441 -30.61 -24.14 -11.58
CA LEU A 441 -30.61 -22.73 -11.20
C LEU A 441 -31.44 -22.47 -9.93
N ARG A 442 -32.64 -23.06 -9.81
CA ARG A 442 -33.47 -22.96 -8.60
C ARG A 442 -32.74 -23.47 -7.35
N THR A 443 -32.03 -24.60 -7.46
CA THR A 443 -31.24 -25.13 -6.33
C THR A 443 -30.04 -24.24 -5.99
N GLU A 444 -29.36 -23.67 -6.98
CA GLU A 444 -28.26 -22.72 -6.76
C GLU A 444 -28.73 -21.43 -6.10
N ILE A 445 -29.90 -20.92 -6.47
CA ILE A 445 -30.55 -19.77 -5.82
C ILE A 445 -30.85 -20.10 -4.36
N GLY A 446 -31.45 -21.26 -4.08
CA GLY A 446 -31.79 -21.71 -2.72
C GLY A 446 -30.56 -21.94 -1.82
N THR A 447 -29.41 -22.30 -2.41
CA THR A 447 -28.15 -22.52 -1.69
C THR A 447 -27.21 -21.30 -1.71
N GLN A 448 -27.62 -20.19 -2.32
CA GLN A 448 -26.81 -18.98 -2.53
C GLN A 448 -25.47 -19.23 -3.24
N SER A 449 -25.39 -20.28 -4.07
CA SER A 449 -24.17 -20.73 -4.75
C SER A 449 -24.27 -20.61 -6.27
N LEU A 450 -24.72 -19.44 -6.73
CA LEU A 450 -24.97 -19.15 -8.14
C LEU A 450 -23.72 -19.26 -9.01
N SER A 451 -23.83 -20.05 -10.07
CA SER A 451 -22.78 -20.19 -11.08
C SER A 451 -23.15 -19.44 -12.36
N ILE A 452 -22.19 -18.66 -12.89
CA ILE A 452 -22.35 -17.98 -14.19
C ILE A 452 -22.57 -19.00 -15.33
N ALA A 453 -21.96 -20.19 -15.20
CA ALA A 453 -22.10 -21.28 -16.16
C ALA A 453 -23.55 -21.81 -16.22
N THR A 454 -24.21 -21.94 -15.06
CA THR A 454 -25.61 -22.37 -14.96
C THR A 454 -26.55 -21.33 -15.58
N ILE A 455 -26.29 -20.04 -15.36
CA ILE A 455 -27.04 -18.95 -16.02
C ILE A 455 -26.86 -19.02 -17.54
N ASP A 456 -25.64 -19.27 -18.03
CA ASP A 456 -25.39 -19.41 -19.47
C ASP A 456 -26.04 -20.65 -20.07
N ALA A 457 -26.07 -21.77 -19.35
CA ALA A 457 -26.77 -22.98 -19.77
C ALA A 457 -28.28 -22.72 -19.94
N VAL A 458 -28.91 -22.05 -18.96
CA VAL A 458 -30.33 -21.69 -19.03
C VAL A 458 -30.61 -20.74 -20.20
N ARG A 459 -29.78 -19.70 -20.38
CA ARG A 459 -29.95 -18.73 -21.49
C ARG A 459 -29.69 -19.31 -22.87
N THR A 460 -28.85 -20.34 -22.97
CA THR A 460 -28.60 -21.06 -24.23
C THR A 460 -29.77 -21.99 -24.54
N ALA A 461 -30.22 -22.76 -23.55
CA ALA A 461 -31.41 -23.60 -23.68
C ALA A 461 -32.67 -22.80 -24.03
N LEU A 462 -32.89 -21.63 -23.41
CA LEU A 462 -34.00 -20.73 -23.76
C LEU A 462 -33.97 -20.26 -25.21
N ARG A 463 -32.77 -20.00 -25.75
CA ARG A 463 -32.60 -19.53 -27.14
C ARG A 463 -32.76 -20.67 -28.15
N ASP A 464 -32.30 -21.86 -27.81
CA ASP A 464 -32.32 -23.03 -28.70
C ASP A 464 -33.68 -23.74 -28.70
N ASP A 465 -34.42 -23.69 -27.59
CA ASP A 465 -35.80 -24.18 -27.50
C ASP A 465 -36.76 -23.24 -28.24
N TRP A 466 -36.51 -21.93 -28.20
CA TRP A 466 -37.26 -20.92 -28.96
C TRP A 466 -37.11 -21.08 -30.48
N ARG A 467 -35.87 -21.28 -30.96
CA ARG A 467 -35.56 -21.37 -32.40
C ARG A 467 -36.28 -22.53 -33.11
N ASP A 468 -36.48 -23.66 -32.43
CA ASP A 468 -37.06 -24.86 -33.03
C ASP A 468 -38.57 -25.00 -32.77
N THR A 469 -39.09 -24.45 -31.67
CA THR A 469 -40.50 -24.65 -31.28
C THR A 469 -41.45 -23.59 -31.82
N PHE A 470 -40.97 -22.36 -32.09
CA PHE A 470 -41.84 -21.20 -32.36
C PHE A 470 -41.25 -20.19 -33.37
N SER A 471 -40.62 -20.65 -34.46
CA SER A 471 -40.01 -19.77 -35.47
C SER A 471 -40.99 -18.80 -36.17
N ALA A 472 -42.31 -18.93 -35.94
CA ALA A 472 -43.37 -18.09 -36.51
C ALA A 472 -44.23 -17.33 -35.47
N VAL A 473 -43.99 -17.48 -34.16
CA VAL A 473 -44.77 -16.83 -33.08
C VAL A 473 -43.86 -15.83 -32.36
N PRO A 474 -44.31 -14.63 -31.94
CA PRO A 474 -43.49 -13.70 -31.16
C PRO A 474 -43.13 -14.28 -29.78
N ARG A 475 -41.92 -13.97 -29.26
CA ARG A 475 -41.42 -14.43 -27.95
C ARG A 475 -42.48 -14.21 -26.88
N ASP A 476 -42.83 -15.27 -26.16
CA ASP A 476 -43.78 -15.18 -25.06
C ASP A 476 -43.20 -14.24 -23.98
N ALA A 477 -44.01 -13.34 -23.45
CA ALA A 477 -43.56 -12.23 -22.59
C ALA A 477 -42.77 -12.74 -21.37
N LEU A 478 -43.11 -13.94 -20.89
CA LEU A 478 -42.45 -14.63 -19.79
C LEU A 478 -41.03 -15.08 -20.16
N THR A 479 -40.82 -15.64 -21.36
CA THR A 479 -39.48 -16.06 -21.81
C THR A 479 -38.53 -14.88 -22.05
N GLN A 480 -39.08 -13.76 -22.52
CA GLN A 480 -38.31 -12.53 -22.73
C GLN A 480 -37.94 -11.87 -21.39
N ALA A 481 -38.89 -11.77 -20.45
CA ALA A 481 -38.62 -11.29 -19.11
C ALA A 481 -37.56 -12.14 -18.39
N LEU A 482 -37.61 -13.46 -18.57
CA LEU A 482 -36.65 -14.39 -17.96
C LEU A 482 -35.24 -14.26 -18.56
N ASP A 483 -35.08 -14.13 -19.89
CA ASP A 483 -33.77 -13.86 -20.52
C ASP A 483 -33.19 -12.49 -20.11
N ASP A 484 -34.02 -11.46 -19.99
CA ASP A 484 -33.60 -10.11 -19.59
C ASP A 484 -33.16 -10.05 -18.10
N GLN A 485 -33.90 -10.71 -17.20
CA GLN A 485 -33.53 -10.84 -15.79
C GLN A 485 -32.25 -11.66 -15.61
N LEU A 486 -32.10 -12.78 -16.32
CA LEU A 486 -30.87 -13.59 -16.29
C LEU A 486 -29.67 -12.84 -16.88
N LYS A 487 -29.86 -12.02 -17.92
CA LYS A 487 -28.82 -11.14 -18.46
C LYS A 487 -28.36 -10.10 -17.43
N THR A 488 -29.31 -9.51 -16.71
CA THR A 488 -29.04 -8.52 -15.66
C THR A 488 -28.31 -9.16 -14.47
N LEU A 489 -28.78 -10.33 -14.01
CA LEU A 489 -28.13 -11.12 -12.96
C LEU A 489 -26.71 -11.52 -13.36
N LYS A 490 -26.51 -12.05 -14.57
CA LYS A 490 -25.18 -12.41 -15.09
C LYS A 490 -24.24 -11.22 -15.05
N ARG A 491 -24.70 -10.06 -15.55
CA ARG A 491 -23.89 -8.85 -15.58
C ARG A 491 -23.51 -8.40 -14.18
N ALA A 492 -24.45 -8.35 -13.24
CA ALA A 492 -24.18 -7.96 -11.86
C ALA A 492 -23.22 -8.93 -11.15
N LEU A 493 -23.32 -10.23 -11.40
CA LEU A 493 -22.39 -11.23 -10.89
C LEU A 493 -20.99 -11.07 -11.48
N GLN A 494 -20.88 -10.86 -12.80
CA GLN A 494 -19.60 -10.60 -13.48
C GLN A 494 -18.93 -9.34 -12.94
N GLU A 495 -19.65 -8.22 -12.88
CA GLU A 495 -19.14 -6.94 -12.37
C GLU A 495 -18.75 -7.04 -10.87
N SER A 496 -19.53 -7.76 -10.07
CA SER A 496 -19.19 -8.03 -8.66
C SER A 496 -17.93 -8.89 -8.52
N GLU A 497 -17.79 -9.93 -9.37
CA GLU A 497 -16.62 -10.79 -9.34
C GLU A 497 -15.36 -10.06 -9.83
N GLU A 498 -15.46 -9.25 -10.89
CA GLU A 498 -14.39 -8.38 -11.37
C GLU A 498 -13.94 -7.39 -10.30
N LEU A 499 -14.87 -6.74 -9.60
CA LEU A 499 -14.56 -5.85 -8.49
C LEU A 499 -13.84 -6.59 -7.35
N ARG A 500 -14.33 -7.78 -6.98
CA ARG A 500 -13.70 -8.62 -5.97
C ARG A 500 -12.30 -9.08 -6.38
N ARG A 501 -12.12 -9.49 -7.65
CA ARG A 501 -10.83 -9.88 -8.22
C ARG A 501 -9.84 -8.72 -8.20
N TRP A 502 -10.30 -7.52 -8.57
CA TRP A 502 -9.52 -6.30 -8.48
C TRP A 502 -9.07 -6.03 -7.04
N GLU A 503 -9.98 -6.00 -6.07
CA GLU A 503 -9.67 -5.72 -4.67
C GLU A 503 -8.75 -6.77 -4.03
N THR A 504 -8.89 -8.03 -4.43
CA THR A 504 -8.10 -9.14 -3.89
C THR A 504 -6.82 -9.44 -4.67
N GLY A 505 -6.60 -8.78 -5.81
CA GLY A 505 -5.45 -9.01 -6.68
C GLY A 505 -5.39 -10.40 -7.32
N ARG A 506 -6.53 -11.11 -7.40
CA ARG A 506 -6.63 -12.40 -8.09
C ARG A 506 -7.05 -12.18 -9.53
N ALA A 507 -6.27 -12.68 -10.49
CA ALA A 507 -6.67 -12.79 -11.89
C ALA A 507 -7.56 -14.03 -12.08
#